data_AF-A0A8T3SZT9-F1
#
_entry.id   AF-A0A8T3SZT9-F1
#
_cell.length_a   1.000
_cell.length_b   1.000
_cell.length_c   1.000
_cell.angle_alpha   90.00
_cell.angle_beta   90.00
_cell.angle_gamma   90.00
#
_symmetry.space_group_name_H-M   'P 1'
#
loop_
_entity.id
_entity.type
_entity.pdbx_description
1 polymer ?
#
loop_
_entity_poly.entity_id
_entity_poly.type
_entity_poly.pdbx_seq_one_letter_code
_entity_poly.pdbx_strand_id
1 'polypeptide(L)'
;MMHGRPLAVRLAALLAVVVVVVLVVAGVVVNQAASRSLDETLTEHDRQRLGLAVTFVDEALRRGIDEHGLAMLLQRVAAESGGSARVRAADGAIIAQHGGPLRGRQTETLTTGLSAAAGGGTLEITVPTVRGGFLSAFNFALVLTGLVTVGGLLIAATVLASRLTRPLRAVAHAAQRLGNGDLSTRASGGPDAESRELASAFNAMATRLEQSEALRRRAASDLAHD
;
A
#
# COMPACT_ATOMS: atom_id res chain seq x y z
N MET A 1 36.61 14.93 -18.48
CA MET A 1 36.00 13.69 -18.99
C MET A 1 35.09 13.09 -17.92
N MET A 2 33.79 13.39 -17.95
CA MET A 2 32.79 12.74 -17.09
C MET A 2 31.85 11.96 -18.01
N HIS A 3 32.02 10.64 -18.06
CA HIS A 3 31.13 9.74 -18.76
C HIS A 3 29.76 9.79 -18.07
N GLY A 4 28.80 10.48 -18.68
CA GLY A 4 27.41 10.46 -18.25
C GLY A 4 26.92 9.01 -18.25
N ARG A 5 26.47 8.51 -17.09
CA ARG A 5 26.02 7.13 -16.95
C ARG A 5 24.96 6.81 -18.02
N PRO A 6 25.05 5.66 -18.70
CA PRO A 6 24.17 5.30 -19.81
C PRO A 6 22.71 5.29 -19.35
N LEU A 7 21.81 5.61 -20.27
CA LEU A 7 20.36 5.79 -20.01
C LEU A 7 19.75 4.63 -19.22
N ALA A 8 20.14 3.41 -19.59
CA ALA A 8 19.70 2.17 -18.96
C ALA A 8 19.98 2.17 -17.45
N VAL A 9 21.10 2.73 -17.00
CA VAL A 9 21.50 2.77 -15.59
C VAL A 9 20.67 3.77 -14.80
N ARG A 10 20.33 4.93 -15.37
CA ARG A 10 19.46 5.92 -14.72
C ARG A 10 18.02 5.42 -14.58
N LEU A 11 17.54 4.71 -15.58
CA LEU A 11 16.20 4.11 -15.58
C LEU A 11 16.11 2.92 -14.64
N ALA A 12 17.10 2.04 -14.67
CA ALA A 12 17.20 0.94 -13.72
C ALA A 12 17.26 1.46 -12.28
N ALA A 13 17.99 2.56 -12.03
CA ALA A 13 18.03 3.21 -10.73
C ALA A 13 16.65 3.77 -10.31
N LEU A 14 15.91 4.42 -11.22
CA LEU A 14 14.56 4.92 -10.92
C LEU A 14 13.58 3.80 -10.64
N LEU A 15 13.58 2.72 -11.44
CA LEU A 15 12.76 1.54 -11.19
C LEU A 15 13.13 0.86 -9.88
N ALA A 16 14.43 0.72 -9.58
CA ALA A 16 14.89 0.17 -8.32
C ALA A 16 14.42 1.01 -7.12
N VAL A 17 14.47 2.35 -7.22
CA VAL A 17 13.95 3.22 -6.17
C VAL A 17 12.43 3.04 -6.00
N VAL A 18 11.66 2.97 -7.08
CA VAL A 18 10.21 2.71 -7.00
C VAL A 18 9.93 1.36 -6.34
N VAL A 19 10.63 0.30 -6.77
CA VAL A 19 10.49 -1.05 -6.18
C VAL A 19 10.87 -1.04 -4.71
N VAL A 20 11.96 -0.37 -4.32
CA VAL A 20 12.38 -0.27 -2.92
C VAL A 20 11.36 0.50 -2.10
N VAL A 21 10.82 1.62 -2.59
CA VAL A 21 9.78 2.36 -1.88
C VAL A 21 8.53 1.50 -1.71
N VAL A 22 8.12 0.76 -2.76
CA VAL A 22 6.97 -0.16 -2.68
C VAL A 22 7.22 -1.28 -1.67
N LEU A 23 8.41 -1.89 -1.68
CA LEU A 23 8.79 -2.93 -0.72
C LEU A 23 8.87 -2.40 0.72
N VAL A 24 9.36 -1.18 0.91
CA VAL A 24 9.42 -0.53 2.23
C VAL A 24 8.01 -0.21 2.72
N VAL A 25 7.14 0.34 1.87
CA VAL A 25 5.75 0.63 2.24
C VAL A 25 5.00 -0.67 2.55
N ALA A 26 5.09 -1.68 1.69
CA ALA A 26 4.51 -2.99 1.93
C ALA A 26 5.05 -3.62 3.21
N GLY A 27 6.37 -3.56 3.43
CA GLY A 27 7.03 -4.06 4.61
C GLY A 27 6.58 -3.35 5.89
N VAL A 28 6.48 -2.01 5.88
CA VAL A 28 6.01 -1.23 7.03
C VAL A 28 4.55 -1.52 7.33
N VAL A 29 3.70 -1.63 6.31
CA VAL A 29 2.28 -1.96 6.45
C VAL A 29 2.10 -3.37 7.02
N VAL A 30 2.79 -4.36 6.46
CA VAL A 30 2.76 -5.74 6.95
C VAL A 30 3.33 -5.82 8.36
N ASN A 31 4.41 -5.09 8.65
CA ASN A 31 5.02 -5.05 9.97
C ASN A 31 4.10 -4.41 11.01
N GLN A 32 3.40 -3.33 10.67
CA GLN A 32 2.40 -2.70 11.55
C GLN A 32 1.14 -3.56 11.72
N ALA A 33 0.74 -4.28 10.67
CA ALA A 33 -0.37 -5.22 10.73
C ALA A 33 -0.02 -6.43 11.63
N ALA A 34 1.18 -6.99 11.46
CA ALA A 34 1.67 -8.14 12.22
C ALA A 34 1.97 -7.80 13.69
N SER A 35 2.43 -6.58 13.98
CA SER A 35 2.69 -6.14 15.35
C SER A 35 1.40 -5.83 16.13
N ARG A 36 0.25 -5.67 15.46
CA ARG A 36 -1.08 -5.62 16.11
C ARG A 36 -1.76 -6.99 16.22
N SER A 37 -1.34 -7.99 15.45
CA SER A 37 -1.92 -9.34 15.49
C SER A 37 -1.32 -10.25 16.56
N LEU A 38 -0.26 -9.83 17.27
CA LEU A 38 0.24 -10.57 18.43
C LEU A 38 -0.73 -10.58 19.64
N ASP A 39 -1.83 -9.83 19.56
CA ASP A 39 -2.96 -9.90 20.50
C ASP A 39 -3.91 -11.09 20.23
N GLU A 40 -3.62 -11.96 19.25
CA GLU A 40 -4.36 -13.20 19.00
C GLU A 40 -4.17 -14.26 20.13
N THR A 41 -3.43 -13.93 21.19
CA THR A 41 -3.33 -14.71 22.43
C THR A 41 -4.25 -14.21 23.57
N LEU A 42 -5.10 -13.22 23.34
CA LEU A 42 -6.03 -12.73 24.37
C LEU A 42 -7.20 -13.68 24.67
N THR A 43 -7.39 -14.76 23.91
CA THR A 43 -8.46 -15.73 24.21
C THR A 43 -8.19 -16.55 25.47
N GLU A 44 -6.93 -16.72 25.86
CA GLU A 44 -6.55 -17.55 27.00
C GLU A 44 -6.43 -16.72 28.29
N HIS A 45 -5.83 -15.53 28.20
CA HIS A 45 -5.77 -14.58 29.32
C HIS A 45 -7.14 -14.03 29.73
N ASP A 46 -8.03 -13.73 28.77
CA ASP A 46 -9.37 -13.24 29.09
C ASP A 46 -10.23 -14.35 29.71
N ARG A 47 -10.12 -15.60 29.24
CA ARG A 47 -10.82 -16.75 29.85
C ARG A 47 -10.38 -17.01 31.28
N GLN A 48 -9.08 -16.89 31.58
CA GLN A 48 -8.57 -17.08 32.93
C GLN A 48 -9.09 -16.01 33.89
N ARG A 49 -9.15 -14.74 33.44
CA ARG A 49 -9.73 -13.63 34.23
C ARG A 49 -11.24 -13.78 34.41
N LEU A 50 -11.95 -14.22 33.38
CA LEU A 50 -13.39 -14.53 33.46
C LEU A 50 -13.68 -15.65 34.45
N GLY A 51 -12.86 -16.71 34.49
CA GLY A 51 -13.00 -17.78 35.47
C GLY A 51 -12.88 -17.28 36.92
N LEU A 52 -11.95 -16.36 37.18
CA LEU A 52 -11.81 -15.72 38.50
C LEU A 52 -13.02 -14.83 38.82
N ALA A 53 -13.45 -13.97 37.89
CA ALA A 53 -14.61 -13.10 38.08
C ALA A 53 -15.90 -13.90 38.33
N VAL A 54 -16.11 -14.99 37.58
CA VAL A 54 -17.23 -15.91 37.77
C VAL A 54 -17.18 -16.55 39.15
N THR A 55 -16.00 -17.00 39.60
CA THR A 55 -15.84 -17.60 40.92
C THR A 55 -16.16 -16.58 42.02
N PHE A 56 -15.74 -15.32 41.88
CA PHE A 56 -16.09 -14.25 42.83
C PHE A 56 -17.58 -13.91 42.84
N VAL A 57 -18.22 -13.84 41.68
CA VAL A 57 -19.67 -13.59 41.58
C VAL A 57 -20.48 -14.77 42.11
N ASP A 58 -20.06 -16.00 41.83
CA ASP A 58 -20.67 -17.23 42.33
C ASP A 58 -20.61 -17.29 43.87
N GLU A 59 -19.44 -16.98 44.45
CA GLU A 59 -19.25 -16.92 45.91
C GLU A 59 -20.04 -15.78 46.56
N ALA A 60 -20.12 -14.61 45.90
CA ALA A 60 -20.89 -13.47 46.37
C ALA A 60 -22.39 -13.78 46.45
N LEU A 61 -22.94 -14.42 45.42
CA LEU A 61 -24.34 -14.83 45.38
C LEU A 61 -24.64 -15.93 46.41
N ARG A 62 -23.75 -16.90 46.59
CA ARG A 62 -23.88 -17.95 47.62
C ARG A 62 -23.92 -17.39 49.04
N ARG A 63 -23.13 -16.34 49.33
CA ARG A 63 -23.12 -15.68 50.64
C ARG A 63 -24.33 -14.77 50.90
N GLY A 64 -25.21 -14.61 49.92
CA GLY A 64 -26.35 -13.70 50.03
C GLY A 64 -25.92 -12.23 50.11
N ILE A 65 -24.87 -11.86 49.39
CA ILE A 65 -24.45 -10.46 49.30
C ILE A 65 -25.60 -9.60 48.76
N ASP A 66 -25.75 -8.42 49.34
CA ASP A 66 -26.74 -7.42 48.95
C ASP A 66 -26.52 -6.91 47.52
N GLU A 67 -27.58 -6.40 46.89
CA GLU A 67 -27.49 -5.86 45.52
C GLU A 67 -26.40 -4.79 45.36
N HIS A 68 -26.09 -4.07 46.45
CA HIS A 68 -25.01 -3.09 46.50
C HIS A 68 -23.61 -3.73 46.39
N GLY A 69 -23.34 -4.81 47.11
CA GLY A 69 -22.06 -5.53 47.00
C GLY A 69 -21.86 -6.17 45.62
N LEU A 70 -22.94 -6.72 45.03
CA LEU A 70 -22.90 -7.25 43.67
C LEU A 70 -22.67 -6.14 42.64
N ALA A 71 -23.30 -4.98 42.81
CA ALA A 71 -23.09 -3.82 41.94
C ALA A 71 -21.64 -3.33 41.97
N MET A 72 -21.00 -3.29 43.15
CA MET A 72 -19.59 -2.92 43.30
C MET A 72 -18.64 -3.92 42.62
N LEU A 73 -18.93 -5.21 42.70
CA LEU A 73 -18.15 -6.25 41.99
C LEU A 73 -18.30 -6.12 40.48
N LEU A 74 -19.52 -5.95 39.98
CA LEU A 74 -19.77 -5.76 38.55
C LEU A 74 -19.18 -4.45 38.04
N GLN A 75 -19.16 -3.41 38.86
CA GLN A 75 -18.48 -2.16 38.56
C GLN A 75 -16.98 -2.38 38.37
N ARG A 76 -16.34 -3.12 39.27
CA ARG A 76 -14.92 -3.42 39.16
C ARG A 76 -14.61 -4.27 37.92
N VAL A 77 -15.40 -5.30 37.67
CA VAL A 77 -15.26 -6.17 36.49
C VAL A 77 -15.48 -5.39 35.18
N ALA A 78 -16.49 -4.51 35.13
CA ALA A 78 -16.75 -3.66 33.97
C ALA A 78 -15.65 -2.61 33.75
N ALA A 79 -15.13 -2.00 34.82
CA ALA A 79 -14.05 -1.02 34.76
C ALA A 79 -12.73 -1.66 34.31
N GLU A 80 -12.40 -2.86 34.81
CA GLU A 80 -11.18 -3.58 34.44
C GLU A 80 -11.23 -4.13 33.01
N SER A 81 -12.41 -4.54 32.54
CA SER A 81 -12.61 -5.05 31.17
C SER A 81 -12.88 -3.94 30.14
N GLY A 82 -13.01 -2.68 30.57
CA GLY A 82 -13.36 -1.55 29.71
C GLY A 82 -14.73 -1.69 29.02
N GLY A 83 -15.62 -2.50 29.62
CA GLY A 83 -16.85 -2.97 29.00
C GLY A 83 -18.09 -2.88 29.88
N SER A 84 -19.03 -3.79 29.70
CA SER A 84 -20.21 -3.93 30.58
C SER A 84 -20.32 -5.34 31.12
N ALA A 85 -20.71 -5.47 32.40
CA ALA A 85 -20.93 -6.74 33.07
C ALA A 85 -22.40 -6.84 33.51
N ARG A 86 -23.05 -7.97 33.24
CA ARG A 86 -24.43 -8.26 33.63
C ARG A 86 -24.53 -9.66 34.22
N VAL A 87 -25.29 -9.78 35.29
CA VAL A 87 -25.71 -11.08 35.85
C VAL A 87 -27.18 -11.29 35.51
N ARG A 88 -27.47 -12.44 34.92
CA ARG A 88 -28.83 -12.90 34.61
C ARG A 88 -29.14 -14.14 35.44
N ALA A 89 -30.32 -14.20 36.04
CA ALA A 89 -30.83 -15.36 36.76
C ALA A 89 -31.19 -16.50 35.78
N ALA A 90 -31.41 -17.71 36.32
CA ALA A 90 -31.82 -18.88 35.56
C ALA A 90 -33.15 -18.71 34.80
N ASP A 91 -34.04 -17.84 35.29
CA ASP A 91 -35.32 -17.48 34.67
C ASP A 91 -35.18 -16.41 33.55
N GLY A 92 -33.96 -15.90 33.36
CA GLY A 92 -33.67 -14.86 32.38
C GLY A 92 -33.76 -13.42 32.90
N ALA A 93 -34.15 -13.21 34.16
CA ALA A 93 -34.24 -11.89 34.79
C ALA A 93 -32.84 -11.30 35.05
N ILE A 94 -32.70 -9.99 34.90
CA ILE A 94 -31.41 -9.32 35.11
C ILE A 94 -31.30 -9.00 36.60
N ILE A 95 -30.41 -9.69 37.30
CA ILE A 95 -30.19 -9.49 38.74
C ILE A 95 -29.41 -8.19 38.95
N ALA A 96 -28.36 -7.98 38.17
CA ALA A 96 -27.56 -6.76 38.26
C ALA A 96 -26.85 -6.48 36.93
N GLN A 97 -26.67 -5.21 36.61
CA GLN A 97 -25.90 -4.77 35.45
C GLN A 97 -25.07 -3.55 35.82
N HIS A 98 -23.82 -3.53 35.36
CA HIS A 98 -22.96 -2.36 35.39
C HIS A 98 -22.33 -2.11 34.03
N GLY A 99 -22.20 -0.84 33.65
CA GLY A 99 -21.71 -0.42 32.33
C GLY A 99 -22.84 -0.23 31.30
N GLY A 100 -22.65 0.74 30.42
CA GLY A 100 -23.64 1.11 29.39
C GLY A 100 -23.48 0.31 28.08
N PRO A 101 -24.49 0.34 27.19
CA PRO A 101 -24.38 -0.30 25.89
C PRO A 101 -23.30 0.39 25.07
N LEU A 102 -22.30 -0.37 24.63
CA LEU A 102 -21.20 0.08 23.77
C LEU A 102 -21.66 0.27 22.31
N ARG A 103 -22.69 1.10 22.11
CA ARG A 103 -23.28 1.36 20.77
C ARG A 103 -22.22 1.91 19.82
N GLY A 104 -22.15 1.31 18.63
CA GLY A 104 -21.23 1.73 17.56
C GLY A 104 -19.80 1.18 17.69
N ARG A 105 -19.48 0.40 18.73
CA ARG A 105 -18.23 -0.36 18.81
C ARG A 105 -18.51 -1.83 18.48
N GLN A 106 -17.58 -2.50 17.81
CA GLN A 106 -17.63 -3.96 17.77
C GLN A 106 -17.42 -4.48 19.19
N THR A 107 -18.25 -5.42 19.61
CA THR A 107 -18.21 -5.99 20.95
C THR A 107 -18.32 -7.49 20.88
N GLU A 108 -17.66 -8.16 21.80
CA GLU A 108 -17.82 -9.59 22.03
C GLU A 108 -18.43 -9.77 23.41
N THR A 109 -19.54 -10.52 23.47
CA THR A 109 -20.20 -10.87 24.73
C THR A 109 -19.77 -12.28 25.10
N LEU A 110 -19.07 -12.38 26.21
CA LEU A 110 -18.68 -13.65 26.81
C LEU A 110 -19.73 -14.02 27.86
N THR A 111 -20.37 -15.17 27.69
CA THR A 111 -21.40 -15.67 28.60
C THR A 111 -20.86 -16.90 29.32
N THR A 112 -20.87 -16.89 30.64
CA THR A 112 -20.49 -18.04 31.48
C THR A 112 -21.61 -18.37 32.46
N GLY A 113 -21.89 -19.65 32.65
CA GLY A 113 -22.88 -20.12 33.62
C GLY A 113 -22.42 -19.96 35.06
N LEU A 114 -23.30 -19.48 35.92
CA LEU A 114 -23.15 -19.51 37.38
C LEU A 114 -23.59 -20.87 37.91
N SER A 115 -23.05 -21.26 39.06
CA SER A 115 -23.37 -22.54 39.68
C SER A 115 -24.84 -22.59 40.13
N ALA A 116 -25.42 -23.80 40.15
CA ALA A 116 -26.74 -24.03 40.72
C ALA A 116 -26.82 -23.60 42.20
N ALA A 117 -25.70 -23.68 42.94
CA ALA A 117 -25.62 -23.23 44.33
C ALA A 117 -25.76 -21.70 44.49
N ALA A 118 -25.50 -20.93 43.44
CA ALA A 118 -25.70 -19.48 43.41
C ALA A 118 -27.11 -19.08 42.89
N GLY A 119 -28.04 -20.04 42.81
CA GLY A 119 -29.38 -19.83 42.26
C GLY A 119 -29.50 -20.11 40.75
N GLY A 120 -28.40 -20.46 40.09
CA GLY A 120 -28.34 -20.65 38.65
C GLY A 120 -28.48 -19.34 37.87
N GLY A 121 -27.76 -19.22 36.76
CA GLY A 121 -27.77 -17.98 35.97
C GLY A 121 -26.58 -17.88 35.02
N THR A 122 -26.42 -16.73 34.39
CA THR A 122 -25.26 -16.43 33.55
C THR A 122 -24.65 -15.07 33.89
N LEU A 123 -23.32 -15.04 33.92
CA LEU A 123 -22.55 -13.80 33.88
C LEU A 123 -22.22 -13.50 32.42
N GLU A 124 -22.65 -12.34 31.95
CA GLU A 124 -22.36 -11.79 30.63
C GLU A 124 -21.39 -10.62 30.78
N ILE A 125 -20.24 -10.71 30.12
CA ILE A 125 -19.27 -9.63 30.04
C ILE A 125 -19.12 -9.25 28.58
N THR A 126 -19.48 -8.00 28.25
CA THR A 126 -19.39 -7.44 26.92
C THR A 126 -18.18 -6.52 26.85
N VAL A 127 -17.18 -6.90 26.07
CA VAL A 127 -15.95 -6.13 25.88
C VAL A 127 -15.89 -5.52 24.49
N PRO A 128 -15.32 -4.30 24.33
CA PRO A 128 -15.08 -3.72 23.02
C PRO A 128 -13.97 -4.49 22.31
N THR A 129 -14.27 -5.07 21.15
CA THR A 129 -13.28 -5.74 20.31
C THR A 129 -12.72 -4.79 19.27
N VAL A 130 -11.40 -4.74 19.17
CA VAL A 130 -10.68 -3.98 18.12
C VAL A 130 -10.60 -4.84 16.83
N ARG A 131 -11.64 -5.63 16.52
CA ARG A 131 -11.65 -6.53 15.34
C ARG A 131 -11.96 -5.81 14.03
N GLY A 132 -12.70 -4.70 14.06
CA GLY A 132 -13.23 -4.05 12.85
C GLY A 132 -12.27 -3.16 12.06
N GLY A 133 -11.24 -2.60 12.71
CA GLY A 133 -10.33 -1.65 12.07
C GLY A 133 -9.23 -2.29 11.22
N PHE A 134 -8.90 -3.56 11.51
CA PHE A 134 -7.74 -4.23 10.93
C PHE A 134 -7.93 -4.53 9.44
N LEU A 135 -8.98 -5.26 9.06
CA LEU A 135 -9.21 -5.64 7.67
C LEU A 135 -9.40 -4.40 6.78
N SER A 136 -10.03 -3.35 7.32
CA SER A 136 -10.23 -2.09 6.60
C SER A 136 -8.91 -1.34 6.37
N ALA A 137 -8.07 -1.21 7.41
CA ALA A 137 -6.75 -0.59 7.29
C ALA A 137 -5.83 -1.40 6.38
N PHE A 138 -5.88 -2.73 6.48
CA PHE A 138 -5.12 -3.66 5.64
C PHE A 138 -5.52 -3.55 4.17
N ASN A 139 -6.82 -3.62 3.86
CA ASN A 139 -7.32 -3.49 2.50
C ASN A 139 -7.02 -2.11 1.91
N PHE A 140 -7.20 -1.04 2.71
CA PHE A 140 -6.85 0.32 2.29
C PHE A 140 -5.36 0.43 1.93
N ALA A 141 -4.48 -0.14 2.76
CA ALA A 141 -3.05 -0.11 2.50
C ALA A 141 -2.65 -0.93 1.27
N LEU A 142 -3.30 -2.07 1.02
CA LEU A 142 -3.11 -2.86 -0.21
C LEU A 142 -3.52 -2.06 -1.46
N VAL A 143 -4.70 -1.44 -1.44
CA VAL A 143 -5.19 -0.64 -2.56
C VAL A 143 -4.28 0.55 -2.82
N LEU A 144 -3.87 1.27 -1.76
CA LEU A 144 -2.97 2.42 -1.90
C LEU A 144 -1.61 2.00 -2.49
N THR A 145 -1.02 0.92 -1.99
CA THR A 145 0.26 0.39 -2.49
C THR A 145 0.13 -0.05 -3.96
N GLY A 146 -0.96 -0.74 -4.31
CA GLY A 146 -1.25 -1.11 -5.69
C GLY A 146 -1.38 0.10 -6.61
N LEU A 147 -2.11 1.14 -6.18
CA LEU A 147 -2.33 2.35 -6.96
C LEU A 147 -1.03 3.14 -7.19
N VAL A 148 -0.20 3.27 -6.15
CA VAL A 148 1.13 3.91 -6.24
C VAL A 148 2.04 3.13 -7.19
N THR A 149 2.02 1.80 -7.11
CA THR A 149 2.84 0.92 -7.98
C THR A 149 2.44 1.06 -9.45
N VAL A 150 1.14 0.94 -9.75
CA VAL A 150 0.61 1.08 -11.11
C VAL A 150 0.87 2.49 -11.65
N GLY A 151 0.62 3.52 -10.85
CA GLY A 151 0.90 4.91 -11.21
C GLY A 151 2.38 5.13 -11.53
N GLY A 152 3.28 4.62 -10.69
CA GLY A 152 4.72 4.68 -10.90
C GLY A 152 5.17 3.99 -12.20
N LEU A 153 4.64 2.79 -12.48
CA LEU A 153 4.93 2.05 -13.71
C LEU A 153 4.45 2.78 -14.97
N LEU A 154 3.24 3.35 -14.96
CA LEU A 154 2.71 4.10 -16.09
C LEU A 154 3.54 5.36 -16.38
N ILE A 155 3.94 6.09 -15.34
CA ILE A 155 4.80 7.27 -15.48
C ILE A 155 6.17 6.86 -16.03
N ALA A 156 6.78 5.80 -15.48
CA ALA A 156 8.08 5.31 -15.96
C ALA A 156 8.01 4.86 -17.43
N ALA A 157 6.97 4.09 -17.80
CA ALA A 157 6.78 3.59 -19.16
C ALA A 157 6.56 4.74 -20.17
N THR A 158 5.72 5.72 -19.83
CA THR A 158 5.45 6.88 -20.70
C THR A 158 6.68 7.77 -20.88
N VAL A 159 7.43 8.04 -19.81
CA VAL A 159 8.70 8.78 -19.89
C VAL A 159 9.70 8.02 -20.76
N LEU A 160 9.85 6.71 -20.54
CA LEU A 160 10.79 5.88 -21.31
C LEU A 160 10.44 5.83 -22.80
N ALA A 161 9.17 5.57 -23.11
CA ALA A 161 8.69 5.56 -24.48
C ALA A 161 8.94 6.93 -25.14
N SER A 162 8.70 8.04 -24.44
CA SER A 162 8.91 9.37 -24.99
C SER A 162 10.39 9.68 -25.29
N ARG A 163 11.32 9.21 -24.43
CA ARG A 163 12.76 9.45 -24.60
C ARG A 163 13.39 8.63 -25.73
N LEU A 164 12.91 7.41 -25.95
CA LEU A 164 13.43 6.55 -27.03
C LEU A 164 12.74 6.84 -28.37
N THR A 165 11.41 6.95 -28.37
CA THR A 165 10.64 7.00 -29.62
C THR A 165 10.72 8.35 -30.30
N ARG A 166 10.79 9.47 -29.55
CA ARG A 166 10.85 10.82 -30.17
C ARG A 166 12.12 11.04 -30.99
N PRO A 167 13.34 10.77 -30.48
CA PRO A 167 14.57 10.98 -31.27
C PRO A 167 14.65 10.04 -32.46
N LEU A 168 14.21 8.78 -32.31
CA LEU A 168 14.17 7.83 -33.42
C LEU A 168 13.25 8.31 -34.54
N ARG A 169 12.05 8.83 -34.20
CA ARG A 169 11.14 9.43 -35.19
C ARG A 169 11.74 10.68 -35.84
N ALA A 170 12.46 11.52 -35.09
CA ALA A 170 13.12 12.70 -35.64
C ALA A 170 14.19 12.32 -36.68
N VAL A 171 15.03 11.33 -36.39
CA VAL A 171 16.01 10.81 -37.35
C VAL A 171 15.32 10.14 -38.54
N ALA A 172 14.27 9.36 -38.32
CA ALA A 172 13.51 8.71 -39.40
C ALA A 172 12.87 9.74 -40.35
N HIS A 173 12.27 10.81 -39.82
CA HIS A 173 11.73 11.91 -40.62
C HIS A 173 12.83 12.65 -41.40
N ALA A 174 13.98 12.90 -40.77
CA ALA A 174 15.11 13.52 -41.45
C ALA A 174 15.62 12.62 -42.60
N ALA A 175 15.69 11.30 -42.39
CA ALA A 175 16.07 10.34 -43.41
C ALA A 175 15.08 10.30 -44.59
N GLN A 176 13.77 10.36 -44.32
CA GLN A 176 12.76 10.47 -45.39
C GLN A 176 12.94 11.74 -46.23
N ARG A 177 13.17 12.89 -45.59
CA ARG A 177 13.44 14.16 -46.32
C ARG A 177 14.71 14.07 -47.16
N LEU A 178 15.76 13.46 -46.61
CA LEU A 178 17.02 13.27 -47.31
C LEU A 178 16.83 12.38 -48.55
N GLY A 179 16.10 11.28 -48.40
CA GLY A 179 15.75 10.38 -49.50
C GLY A 179 14.87 11.02 -50.58
N ASN A 180 14.08 12.03 -50.21
CA ASN A 180 13.27 12.82 -51.14
C ASN A 180 14.06 13.95 -51.84
N GLY A 181 15.37 14.05 -51.62
CA GLY A 181 16.26 14.99 -52.31
C GLY A 181 16.61 16.26 -51.50
N ASP A 182 16.11 16.40 -50.27
CA ASP A 182 16.50 17.52 -49.41
C ASP A 182 17.82 17.21 -48.67
N LEU A 183 18.94 17.49 -49.34
CA LEU A 183 20.29 17.25 -48.83
C LEU A 183 20.69 18.19 -47.66
N SER A 184 19.92 19.25 -47.43
CA SER A 184 20.16 20.21 -46.34
C SER A 184 19.59 19.73 -45.00
N THR A 185 18.71 18.72 -45.01
CA THR A 185 18.07 18.22 -43.80
C THR A 185 19.09 17.68 -42.79
N ARG A 186 18.84 17.91 -41.50
CA ARG A 186 19.66 17.41 -40.39
C ARG A 186 18.74 16.86 -39.31
N ALA A 187 19.18 15.82 -38.62
CA ALA A 187 18.48 15.23 -37.50
C ALA A 187 18.94 15.85 -36.17
N SER A 188 18.00 16.02 -35.24
CA SER A 188 18.28 16.34 -33.85
C SER A 188 18.17 15.11 -32.97
N GLY A 189 19.21 14.82 -32.19
CA GLY A 189 19.17 13.77 -31.17
C GLY A 189 18.29 14.14 -29.99
N GLY A 190 18.04 13.16 -29.11
CA GLY A 190 17.38 13.37 -27.84
C GLY A 190 18.33 13.80 -26.72
N PRO A 191 17.83 13.86 -25.47
CA PRO A 191 18.62 14.24 -24.29
C PRO A 191 19.68 13.20 -23.91
N ASP A 192 19.72 12.05 -24.57
CA ASP A 192 20.52 10.89 -24.19
C ASP A 192 21.65 10.65 -25.20
N ALA A 193 22.77 10.08 -24.73
CA ALA A 193 24.02 10.02 -25.49
C ALA A 193 23.88 9.23 -26.79
N GLU A 194 23.23 8.08 -26.70
CA GLU A 194 23.00 7.13 -27.80
C GLU A 194 22.16 7.79 -28.91
N SER A 195 21.15 8.57 -28.53
CA SER A 195 20.32 9.30 -29.49
C SER A 195 21.05 10.46 -30.17
N ARG A 196 21.98 11.12 -29.45
CA ARG A 196 22.84 12.16 -30.04
C ARG A 196 23.87 11.57 -30.99
N GLU A 197 24.45 10.43 -30.63
CA GLU A 197 25.39 9.71 -31.47
C GLU A 197 24.73 9.29 -32.79
N LEU A 198 23.51 8.73 -32.73
CA LEU A 198 22.72 8.39 -33.92
C LEU A 198 22.46 9.62 -34.81
N ALA A 199 22.03 10.73 -34.23
CA ALA A 199 21.79 11.96 -34.97
C ALA A 199 23.08 12.52 -35.60
N SER A 200 24.20 12.46 -34.89
CA SER A 200 25.51 12.86 -35.39
C SER A 200 25.95 12.00 -36.58
N ALA A 201 25.79 10.68 -36.48
CA ALA A 201 26.11 9.75 -37.57
C ALA A 201 25.25 10.03 -38.82
N PHE A 202 23.94 10.28 -38.62
CA PHE A 202 23.05 10.68 -39.71
C PHE A 202 23.50 11.99 -40.37
N ASN A 203 23.82 13.01 -39.58
CA ASN A 203 24.24 14.32 -40.11
C ASN A 203 25.57 14.26 -40.88
N ALA A 204 26.50 13.40 -40.44
CA ALA A 204 27.75 13.16 -41.16
C ALA A 204 27.49 12.50 -42.53
N MET A 205 26.57 11.53 -42.59
CA MET A 205 26.15 10.91 -43.85
C MET A 205 25.50 11.94 -44.79
N ALA A 206 24.56 12.75 -44.29
CA ALA A 206 23.89 13.79 -45.07
C ALA A 206 24.88 14.80 -45.66
N THR A 207 25.88 15.20 -44.87
CA THR A 207 26.95 16.12 -45.32
C THR A 207 27.78 15.52 -46.46
N ARG A 208 28.14 14.24 -46.38
CA ARG A 208 28.88 13.56 -47.46
C ARG A 208 28.06 13.45 -48.75
N LEU A 209 26.76 13.19 -48.63
CA LEU A 209 25.85 13.10 -49.77
C LEU A 209 25.69 14.47 -50.46
N GLU A 210 25.51 15.53 -49.67
CA GLU A 210 25.44 16.92 -50.16
C GLU A 210 26.71 17.32 -50.93
N GLN A 211 27.89 17.01 -50.39
CA GLN A 211 29.17 17.27 -51.06
C GLN A 211 29.32 16.49 -52.37
N SER A 212 28.93 15.20 -52.38
CA SER A 212 28.98 14.35 -53.58
C SER A 212 28.10 14.91 -54.70
N GLU A 213 26.86 15.31 -54.37
CA GLU A 213 25.93 15.90 -55.33
C GLU A 213 26.44 17.25 -55.88
N ALA A 214 27.02 18.09 -55.03
CA ALA A 214 27.60 19.37 -55.46
C ALA A 214 28.75 19.19 -56.45
N LEU A 215 29.63 18.21 -56.22
CA LEU A 215 30.70 17.85 -57.16
C LEU A 215 30.14 17.35 -58.49
N ARG A 216 29.12 16.49 -58.44
CA ARG A 216 28.48 15.93 -59.63
C ARG A 216 27.84 17.02 -60.51
N ARG A 217 27.19 18.02 -59.90
CA ARG A 217 26.59 19.16 -60.61
C ARG A 217 27.62 20.08 -61.25
N ARG A 218 28.75 20.34 -60.58
CA ARG A 218 29.85 21.15 -61.13
C ARG A 218 30.44 20.48 -62.37
N ALA A 219 30.78 19.20 -62.28
CA ALA A 219 31.32 18.45 -63.41
C ALA A 219 30.36 18.42 -64.62
N ALA A 220 29.05 18.27 -64.38
CA ALA A 220 28.06 18.33 -65.45
C ALA A 220 27.96 19.73 -66.09
N SER A 221 28.15 20.79 -65.31
CA SER A 221 28.19 22.17 -65.81
C SER A 221 29.44 22.44 -66.66
N ASP A 222 30.60 21.96 -66.21
CA ASP A 222 31.87 22.15 -66.92
C ASP A 222 31.85 21.45 -68.29
N LEU A 223 31.32 20.21 -68.35
CA LEU A 223 31.15 19.47 -69.60
C LEU A 223 30.14 20.08 -70.58
N ALA A 224 29.20 20.90 -70.11
CA ALA A 224 28.25 21.58 -70.98
C ALA A 224 28.80 22.92 -71.51
N HIS A 225 29.97 23.35 -71.02
CA HIS A 225 30.59 24.62 -71.39
C HIS A 225 31.66 24.48 -72.49
N ASP A 226 32.28 23.30 -72.58
CA ASP A 226 33.19 22.88 -73.68
C ASP A 226 32.41 22.37 -74.91
#